data_AF-A0A828RTX6-F1
#
_entry.id   AF-A0A828RTX6-F1
#
_cell.length_a   1.000
_cell.length_b   1.000
_cell.length_c   1.000
_cell.angle_alpha   90.00
_cell.angle_beta   90.00
_cell.angle_gamma   90.00
#
_symmetry.space_group_name_H-M   'P 1'
#
loop_
_entity.id
_entity.type
_entity.pdbx_description
1 polymer ?
#
loop_
_entity_poly.entity_id
_entity_poly.type
_entity_poly.pdbx_seq_one_letter_code
_entity_poly.pdbx_strand_id
1 'polypeptide(L)'
;MKCKHCDFENLDQATYCSGCGKPLNESNDVVTQSKNFETKNRRILISVMSILGIGLAMIIAWMILRPNQLELAKEAYQSDDLTAYENVESKLSKEQKTEFDAYLIEEAQSIFDAFKSDGLFYKEAVRRLEKIKLYVIQTDEVNTIMTQLESLNSSRQAYNEGKSWIEAKEWDNAKASFEAVLPLDPNYDFALRYLESIQRWQLQEIGAKALDYLEQEDYEKAVNEIMKGLEIDPTNETLLNIKQTIQDALNTPPVIEEAPQEQPKGLGEMIKDGLQAVGDGIKSFFDGSWLEN
;
A
#
# COMPACT_ATOMS: atom_id res chain seq x y z
N MET A 1 29.18 -84.55 55.82
CA MET A 1 30.05 -84.31 54.64
C MET A 1 30.96 -83.09 54.84
N LYS A 2 32.23 -83.14 54.38
CA LYS A 2 33.16 -81.99 54.48
C LYS A 2 32.99 -81.01 53.32
N CYS A 3 33.01 -79.71 53.64
CA CYS A 3 32.97 -78.64 52.64
C CYS A 3 34.28 -78.58 51.88
N LYS A 4 34.24 -78.67 50.54
CA LYS A 4 35.44 -78.59 49.69
C LYS A 4 36.13 -77.22 49.68
N HIS A 5 35.50 -76.19 50.24
CA HIS A 5 36.01 -74.81 50.22
C HIS A 5 36.68 -74.36 51.52
N CYS A 6 36.30 -74.93 52.65
CA CYS A 6 36.83 -74.53 53.97
C CYS A 6 37.03 -75.70 54.93
N ASP A 7 36.89 -76.94 54.44
CA ASP A 7 37.05 -78.20 55.19
C ASP A 7 36.14 -78.39 56.42
N PHE A 8 35.20 -77.48 56.66
CA PHE A 8 34.22 -77.57 57.73
C PHE A 8 33.32 -78.80 57.54
N GLU A 9 33.08 -79.54 58.61
CA GLU A 9 32.26 -80.76 58.60
C GLU A 9 30.78 -80.41 58.80
N ASN A 10 29.96 -80.67 57.78
CA ASN A 10 28.54 -80.35 57.77
C ASN A 10 27.71 -81.62 57.94
N LEU A 11 26.47 -81.47 58.41
CA LEU A 11 25.48 -82.55 58.43
C LEU A 11 25.28 -83.11 57.01
N ASP A 12 25.01 -84.42 56.91
CA ASP A 12 24.96 -85.10 55.62
C ASP A 12 23.81 -84.62 54.71
N GLN A 13 22.75 -84.02 55.28
CA GLN A 13 21.65 -83.38 54.55
C GLN A 13 21.83 -81.88 54.29
N ALA A 14 22.95 -81.25 54.66
CA ALA A 14 23.14 -79.82 54.50
C ALA A 14 23.31 -79.43 53.02
N THR A 15 22.56 -78.43 52.54
CA THR A 15 22.68 -77.88 51.18
C THR A 15 23.73 -76.78 51.07
N TYR A 16 24.02 -76.07 52.17
CA TYR A 16 25.03 -75.02 52.27
C TYR A 16 25.95 -75.25 53.46
N CYS A 17 27.20 -74.82 53.34
CA CYS A 17 28.19 -74.98 54.39
C CYS A 17 27.91 -74.00 55.55
N SER A 18 27.79 -74.52 56.78
CA SER A 18 27.58 -73.69 57.97
C SER A 18 28.80 -72.85 58.37
N GLY A 19 30.01 -73.22 57.91
CA GLY A 19 31.24 -72.48 58.19
C GLY A 19 31.46 -71.28 57.26
N CYS A 20 31.20 -71.42 55.95
CA CYS A 20 31.52 -70.38 54.95
C CYS A 20 30.32 -69.94 54.08
N GLY A 21 29.16 -70.56 54.23
CA GLY A 21 27.94 -70.22 53.50
C GLY A 21 27.85 -70.74 52.06
N LYS A 22 28.87 -71.42 51.51
CA LYS A 22 28.86 -71.90 50.12
C LYS A 22 28.05 -73.19 49.93
N PRO A 23 27.37 -73.38 48.78
CA PRO A 23 26.62 -74.61 48.49
C PRO A 23 27.53 -75.84 48.50
N LEU A 24 27.05 -76.96 49.05
CA LEU A 24 27.82 -78.19 49.20
C LEU A 24 27.70 -79.14 47.99
N ASN A 25 26.66 -78.96 47.17
CA ASN A 25 26.43 -79.66 45.91
C ASN A 25 26.18 -78.65 44.79
N GLU A 26 27.20 -78.34 44.00
CA GLU A 26 27.04 -77.68 42.69
C GLU A 26 26.81 -78.76 41.63
N SER A 27 25.54 -79.10 41.35
CA SER A 27 25.21 -79.85 40.13
C SER A 27 25.14 -78.88 38.95
N ASN A 28 26.05 -79.05 38.00
CA ASN A 28 26.26 -78.15 36.85
C ASN A 28 25.24 -78.31 35.71
N ASP A 29 24.13 -79.04 35.91
CA ASP A 29 23.31 -79.53 34.78
C ASP A 29 21.97 -78.82 34.53
N VAL A 30 21.68 -77.70 35.22
CA VAL A 30 20.42 -76.95 34.99
C VAL A 30 20.63 -75.59 34.28
N VAL A 31 21.88 -75.15 34.08
CA VAL A 31 22.17 -73.80 33.56
C VAL A 31 22.26 -73.73 32.02
N THR A 32 22.31 -74.86 31.31
CA THR A 32 22.67 -74.90 29.88
C THR A 32 21.49 -74.84 28.90
N GLN A 33 20.26 -75.16 29.32
CA GLN A 33 19.08 -75.02 28.43
C GLN A 33 18.44 -73.62 28.48
N SER A 34 18.54 -72.91 29.61
CA SER A 34 17.95 -71.57 29.76
C SER A 34 18.73 -70.46 29.03
N LYS A 35 20.08 -70.53 29.03
CA LYS A 35 20.92 -69.50 28.37
C LYS A 35 20.80 -69.48 26.84
N ASN A 36 20.46 -70.61 26.21
CA ASN A 36 20.33 -70.69 24.75
C ASN A 36 18.98 -70.12 24.23
N PHE A 37 17.92 -70.15 25.04
CA PHE A 37 16.65 -69.52 24.68
C PHE A 37 16.71 -67.99 24.83
N GLU A 38 17.37 -67.49 25.88
CA GLU A 38 17.61 -66.05 26.08
C GLU A 38 18.53 -65.44 25.01
N THR A 39 19.64 -66.09 24.66
CA THR A 39 20.61 -65.51 23.71
C THR A 39 20.11 -65.49 22.28
N LYS A 40 19.38 -66.53 21.83
CA LYS A 40 18.82 -66.58 20.47
C LYS A 40 17.66 -65.59 20.31
N ASN A 41 16.74 -65.50 21.27
CA ASN A 41 15.64 -64.55 21.23
C ASN A 41 16.13 -63.11 21.42
N ARG A 42 17.17 -62.87 22.23
CA ARG A 42 17.82 -61.55 22.34
C ARG A 42 18.49 -61.13 21.04
N ARG A 43 19.13 -62.05 20.29
CA ARG A 43 19.69 -61.74 18.97
C ARG A 43 18.60 -61.43 17.94
N ILE A 44 17.49 -62.16 17.96
CA ILE A 44 16.33 -61.86 17.10
C ILE A 44 15.73 -60.49 17.47
N LEU A 45 15.55 -60.21 18.76
CA LEU A 45 15.05 -58.92 19.24
C LEU A 45 15.97 -57.75 18.85
N ILE A 46 17.28 -57.87 19.03
CA ILE A 46 18.26 -56.86 18.60
C ILE A 46 18.20 -56.67 17.07
N SER A 47 18.05 -57.75 16.30
CA SER A 47 17.94 -57.67 14.84
C SER A 47 16.67 -56.93 14.41
N VAL A 48 15.52 -57.22 15.03
CA VAL A 48 14.25 -56.54 14.76
C VAL A 48 14.31 -55.06 15.14
N MET A 49 14.86 -54.72 16.32
CA MET A 49 15.03 -53.33 16.75
C MET A 49 15.98 -52.55 15.84
N SER A 50 17.03 -53.19 15.33
CA SER A 50 17.96 -52.57 14.38
C SER A 50 17.26 -52.25 13.05
N ILE A 51 16.44 -53.16 12.54
CA ILE A 51 15.65 -52.95 11.31
C ILE A 51 14.62 -51.82 11.52
N LEU A 52 13.93 -51.79 12.66
CA LEU A 52 12.99 -50.72 13.00
C LEU A 52 13.70 -49.37 13.14
N GLY A 53 14.88 -49.34 13.76
CA GLY A 53 15.69 -48.13 13.89
C GLY A 53 16.16 -47.58 12.54
N ILE A 54 16.62 -48.46 11.64
CA ILE A 54 17.00 -48.09 10.26
C ILE A 54 15.76 -47.60 9.49
N GLY A 55 14.61 -48.26 9.64
CA GLY A 55 13.34 -47.82 9.04
C GLY A 55 12.92 -46.43 9.49
N LEU A 56 12.96 -46.15 10.80
CA LEU A 56 12.69 -44.83 11.37
C LEU A 56 13.69 -43.78 10.87
N ALA A 57 14.99 -44.11 10.84
CA ALA A 57 16.01 -43.21 10.32
C ALA A 57 15.79 -42.89 8.84
N MET A 58 15.35 -43.86 8.02
CA MET A 58 15.00 -43.63 6.62
C MET A 58 13.75 -42.76 6.47
N ILE A 59 12.72 -42.92 7.32
CA ILE A 59 11.53 -42.05 7.31
C ILE A 59 11.89 -40.62 7.71
N ILE A 60 12.68 -40.46 8.76
CA ILE A 60 13.17 -39.14 9.22
C ILE A 60 14.05 -38.51 8.14
N ALA A 61 14.99 -39.25 7.57
CA ALA A 61 15.82 -38.77 6.47
C ALA A 61 14.98 -38.39 5.25
N TRP A 62 13.97 -39.20 4.89
CA TRP A 62 13.04 -38.89 3.80
C TRP A 62 12.19 -37.64 4.07
N MET A 63 11.81 -37.41 5.33
CA MET A 63 11.06 -36.22 5.76
C MET A 63 11.94 -34.97 5.75
N ILE A 64 13.23 -35.08 6.10
CA ILE A 64 14.21 -33.97 6.08
C ILE A 64 14.68 -33.66 4.64
N LEU A 65 14.87 -34.69 3.80
CA LEU A 65 15.34 -34.56 2.42
C LEU A 65 14.22 -34.21 1.44
N ARG A 66 12.95 -34.22 1.87
CA ARG A 66 11.84 -33.77 1.02
C ARG A 66 11.94 -32.26 0.83
N PRO A 67 12.01 -31.75 -0.41
CA PRO A 67 12.05 -30.31 -0.63
C PRO A 67 10.74 -29.67 -0.14
N ASN A 68 10.87 -28.56 0.60
CA ASN A 68 9.72 -27.81 1.08
C ASN A 68 8.97 -27.25 -0.14
N GLN A 69 7.75 -27.75 -0.38
CA GLN A 69 6.96 -27.34 -1.55
C GLN A 69 6.66 -25.84 -1.54
N LEU A 70 6.50 -25.23 -0.36
CA LEU A 70 6.32 -23.79 -0.24
C LEU A 70 7.55 -23.02 -0.75
N GLU A 71 8.76 -23.45 -0.38
CA GLU A 71 9.99 -22.79 -0.84
C GLU A 71 10.19 -22.97 -2.34
N LEU A 72 9.89 -24.16 -2.89
CA LEU A 72 9.91 -24.35 -4.35
C LEU A 72 8.91 -23.45 -5.08
N ALA A 73 7.74 -23.17 -4.50
CA ALA A 73 6.78 -22.24 -5.08
C ALA A 73 7.31 -20.79 -5.06
N LYS A 74 7.94 -20.37 -3.96
CA LYS A 74 8.61 -19.05 -3.85
C LYS A 74 9.77 -18.93 -4.83
N GLU A 75 10.60 -19.96 -4.96
CA GLU A 75 11.71 -20.01 -5.93
C GLU A 75 11.18 -19.87 -7.36
N ALA A 76 10.16 -20.65 -7.73
CA ALA A 76 9.54 -20.58 -9.06
C ALA A 76 8.99 -19.17 -9.35
N TYR A 77 8.32 -18.55 -8.38
CA TYR A 77 7.87 -17.17 -8.50
C TYR A 77 9.05 -16.18 -8.67
N GLN A 78 10.10 -16.29 -7.85
CA GLN A 78 11.26 -15.41 -7.92
C GLN A 78 12.00 -15.53 -9.25
N SER A 79 12.12 -16.74 -9.80
CA SER A 79 12.72 -17.00 -11.11
C SER A 79 11.78 -16.72 -12.29
N ASP A 80 10.53 -16.35 -12.04
CA ASP A 80 9.48 -16.17 -13.05
C ASP A 80 9.25 -17.44 -13.91
N ASP A 81 9.27 -18.60 -13.27
CA ASP A 81 9.04 -19.91 -13.90
C ASP A 81 7.63 -20.42 -13.56
N LEU A 82 6.66 -20.01 -14.39
CA LEU A 82 5.26 -20.39 -14.21
C LEU A 82 5.06 -21.91 -14.34
N THR A 83 5.82 -22.57 -15.22
CA THR A 83 5.73 -24.02 -15.41
C THR A 83 6.24 -24.76 -14.17
N ALA A 84 7.33 -24.30 -13.55
CA ALA A 84 7.78 -24.86 -12.27
C ALA A 84 6.74 -24.64 -11.17
N TYR A 85 6.11 -23.46 -11.13
CA TYR A 85 5.06 -23.16 -10.17
C TYR A 85 3.85 -24.09 -10.30
N GLU A 86 3.27 -24.24 -11.49
CA GLU A 86 2.12 -25.13 -11.74
C GLU A 86 2.39 -26.58 -11.29
N ASN A 87 3.63 -27.04 -11.48
CA ASN A 87 4.07 -28.37 -11.05
C ASN A 87 4.15 -28.54 -9.52
N VAL A 88 4.35 -27.45 -8.78
CA VAL A 88 4.45 -27.43 -7.32
C VAL A 88 3.11 -27.08 -6.67
N GLU A 89 2.31 -26.21 -7.27
CA GLU A 89 1.03 -25.73 -6.73
C GLU A 89 0.08 -26.87 -6.38
N SER A 90 -0.04 -27.87 -7.26
CA SER A 90 -0.87 -29.07 -7.05
C SER A 90 -0.46 -29.92 -5.85
N LYS A 91 0.76 -29.71 -5.31
CA LYS A 91 1.34 -30.46 -4.20
C LYS A 91 1.34 -29.66 -2.89
N LEU A 92 0.97 -28.38 -2.90
CA LEU A 92 0.88 -27.55 -1.70
C LEU A 92 -0.27 -28.00 -0.80
N SER A 93 0.00 -28.10 0.51
CA SER A 93 -1.07 -28.25 1.51
C SER A 93 -1.92 -26.98 1.56
N LYS A 94 -3.11 -27.07 2.17
CA LYS A 94 -3.97 -25.90 2.35
C LYS A 94 -3.26 -24.77 3.10
N GLU A 95 -2.54 -25.13 4.17
CA GLU A 95 -1.75 -24.19 4.98
C GLU A 95 -0.64 -23.54 4.15
N GLN A 96 0.07 -24.32 3.34
CA GLN A 96 1.11 -23.79 2.46
C GLN A 96 0.55 -22.86 1.38
N LYS A 97 -0.64 -23.15 0.85
CA LYS A 97 -1.33 -22.25 -0.09
C LYS A 97 -1.65 -20.91 0.56
N THR A 98 -2.20 -20.93 1.78
CA THR A 98 -2.45 -19.70 2.55
C THR A 98 -1.17 -18.93 2.83
N GLU A 99 -0.09 -19.61 3.20
CA GLU A 99 1.20 -18.97 3.48
C GLU A 99 1.84 -18.39 2.21
N PHE A 100 1.70 -19.07 1.07
CA PHE A 100 2.18 -18.57 -0.22
C PHE A 100 1.37 -17.36 -0.71
N ASP A 101 0.04 -17.39 -0.60
CA ASP A 101 -0.81 -16.23 -0.91
C ASP A 101 -0.41 -15.04 -0.05
N ALA A 102 -0.22 -15.23 1.27
CA ALA A 102 0.18 -14.16 2.18
C ALA A 102 1.53 -13.53 1.79
N TYR A 103 2.50 -14.35 1.39
CA TYR A 103 3.80 -13.88 0.88
C TYR A 103 3.64 -13.00 -0.37
N LEU A 104 2.81 -13.40 -1.33
CA LEU A 104 2.57 -12.63 -2.55
C LEU A 104 1.76 -11.35 -2.31
N ILE A 105 0.80 -11.40 -1.38
CA ILE A 105 0.01 -10.24 -0.95
C ILE A 105 0.89 -9.20 -0.27
N GLU A 106 1.82 -9.63 0.59
CA GLU A 106 2.81 -8.73 1.22
C GLU A 106 3.67 -8.02 0.16
N GLU A 107 4.10 -8.74 -0.89
CA GLU A 107 4.82 -8.10 -1.99
C GLU A 107 3.94 -7.15 -2.80
N ALA A 108 2.69 -7.52 -3.07
CA ALA A 108 1.73 -6.66 -3.76
C ALA A 108 1.50 -5.34 -3.01
N GLN A 109 1.37 -5.41 -1.68
CA GLN A 109 1.24 -4.23 -0.82
C GLN A 109 2.51 -3.37 -0.87
N SER A 110 3.70 -3.99 -0.81
CA SER A 110 4.98 -3.28 -0.93
C SER A 110 5.12 -2.55 -2.27
N ILE A 111 4.64 -3.14 -3.37
CA ILE A 111 4.58 -2.49 -4.69
C ILE A 111 3.70 -1.25 -4.66
N PHE A 112 2.51 -1.37 -4.07
CA PHE A 112 1.58 -0.24 -3.95
C PHE A 112 2.15 0.88 -3.08
N ASP A 113 2.76 0.56 -1.94
CA ASP A 113 3.37 1.54 -1.04
C ASP A 113 4.56 2.25 -1.70
N ALA A 114 5.37 1.52 -2.49
CA ALA A 114 6.45 2.10 -3.28
C ALA A 114 5.90 3.05 -4.37
N PHE A 115 4.81 2.69 -5.04
CA PHE A 115 4.15 3.61 -5.98
C PHE A 115 3.60 4.85 -5.28
N LYS A 116 2.91 4.68 -4.14
CA LYS A 116 2.31 5.75 -3.35
C LYS A 116 3.33 6.78 -2.88
N SER A 117 4.53 6.33 -2.52
CA SER A 117 5.66 7.17 -2.10
C SER A 117 6.52 7.72 -3.26
N ASP A 118 6.05 7.61 -4.50
CA ASP A 118 6.77 8.01 -5.73
C ASP A 118 8.12 7.28 -5.95
N GLY A 119 8.35 6.17 -5.25
CA GLY A 119 9.52 5.30 -5.43
C GLY A 119 9.41 4.31 -6.60
N LEU A 120 8.24 4.20 -7.22
CA LEU A 120 7.98 3.26 -8.31
C LEU A 120 7.08 3.88 -9.38
N PHE A 121 7.41 3.69 -10.66
CA PHE A 121 6.58 4.14 -11.77
C PHE A 121 5.33 3.26 -11.95
N TYR A 122 4.20 3.86 -12.32
CA TYR A 122 2.92 3.16 -12.52
C TYR A 122 3.04 1.92 -13.41
N LYS A 123 3.67 2.07 -14.59
CA LYS A 123 3.83 0.96 -15.55
C LYS A 123 4.59 -0.23 -14.94
N GLU A 124 5.60 0.06 -14.11
CA GLU A 124 6.38 -0.97 -13.44
C GLU A 124 5.59 -1.63 -12.30
N ALA A 125 4.84 -0.84 -11.52
CA ALA A 125 3.94 -1.37 -10.50
C ALA A 125 2.90 -2.34 -11.09
N VAL A 126 2.22 -1.92 -12.17
CA VAL A 126 1.26 -2.78 -12.90
C VAL A 126 1.92 -4.06 -13.40
N ARG A 127 3.11 -3.96 -14.02
CA ARG A 127 3.84 -5.12 -14.52
C ARG A 127 4.14 -6.14 -13.41
N ARG A 128 4.54 -5.67 -12.23
CA ARG A 128 4.84 -6.54 -11.08
C ARG A 128 3.58 -7.16 -10.46
N LEU A 129 2.50 -6.40 -10.35
CA LEU A 129 1.22 -6.93 -9.84
C LEU A 129 0.57 -7.93 -10.80
N GLU A 130 0.65 -7.70 -12.13
CA GLU A 130 0.22 -8.68 -13.13
C GLU A 130 1.05 -9.96 -13.06
N LYS A 131 2.37 -9.87 -12.79
CA LYS A 131 3.16 -11.07 -12.48
C LYS A 131 2.60 -11.79 -11.26
N ILE A 132 2.41 -11.10 -10.13
CA ILE A 132 1.87 -11.71 -8.90
C ILE A 132 0.53 -12.42 -9.17
N LYS A 133 -0.34 -11.82 -9.97
CA LYS A 133 -1.64 -12.38 -10.35
C LYS A 133 -1.57 -13.74 -11.04
N LEU A 134 -0.46 -14.04 -11.73
CA LEU A 134 -0.23 -15.35 -12.36
C LEU A 134 0.10 -16.46 -11.34
N TYR A 135 0.62 -16.10 -10.17
CA TYR A 135 1.06 -17.05 -9.14
C TYR A 135 0.12 -17.10 -7.94
N VAL A 136 -0.60 -16.02 -7.63
CA VAL A 136 -1.51 -15.99 -6.49
C VAL A 136 -2.70 -16.93 -6.71
N ILE A 137 -3.08 -17.67 -5.68
CA ILE A 137 -4.18 -18.63 -5.75
C ILE A 137 -5.51 -17.90 -5.54
N GLN A 138 -5.53 -16.95 -4.61
CA GLN A 138 -6.67 -16.08 -4.35
C GLN A 138 -6.41 -14.64 -4.84
N THR A 139 -7.11 -14.25 -5.90
CA THR A 139 -6.83 -12.98 -6.59
C THR A 139 -7.51 -11.75 -5.99
N ASP A 140 -8.46 -11.91 -5.07
CA ASP A 140 -9.34 -10.82 -4.63
C ASP A 140 -8.57 -9.65 -4.00
N GLU A 141 -7.58 -9.94 -3.15
CA GLU A 141 -6.75 -8.91 -2.52
C GLU A 141 -5.83 -8.21 -3.54
N VAL A 142 -5.22 -8.97 -4.45
CA VAL A 142 -4.36 -8.41 -5.51
C VAL A 142 -5.18 -7.53 -6.47
N ASN A 143 -6.40 -7.94 -6.82
CA ASN A 143 -7.31 -7.12 -7.63
C ASN A 143 -7.71 -5.83 -6.90
N THR A 144 -7.90 -5.90 -5.58
CA THR A 144 -8.17 -4.71 -4.75
C THR A 144 -6.98 -3.75 -4.77
N ILE A 145 -5.76 -4.25 -4.60
CA ILE A 145 -4.53 -3.45 -4.68
C ILE A 145 -4.35 -2.83 -6.07
N MET A 146 -4.60 -3.59 -7.14
CA MET A 146 -4.59 -3.08 -8.52
C MET A 146 -5.58 -1.94 -8.71
N THR A 147 -6.80 -2.08 -8.20
CA THR A 147 -7.83 -1.01 -8.27
C THR A 147 -7.38 0.24 -7.51
N GLN A 148 -6.76 0.07 -6.34
CA GLN A 148 -6.20 1.20 -5.57
C GLN A 148 -5.06 1.88 -6.33
N LEU A 149 -4.19 1.11 -6.98
CA LEU A 149 -3.09 1.61 -7.80
C LEU A 149 -3.62 2.44 -8.98
N GLU A 150 -4.60 1.92 -9.71
CA GLU A 150 -5.25 2.61 -10.83
C GLU A 150 -5.91 3.92 -10.39
N SER A 151 -6.63 3.87 -9.27
CA SER A 151 -7.30 5.04 -8.68
C SER A 151 -6.31 6.14 -8.29
N LEU A 152 -5.20 5.78 -7.62
CA LEU A 152 -4.15 6.73 -7.25
C LEU A 152 -3.41 7.27 -8.48
N ASN A 153 -3.15 6.44 -9.49
CA ASN A 153 -2.56 6.94 -10.75
C ASN A 153 -3.50 7.93 -11.47
N SER A 154 -4.80 7.64 -11.49
CA SER A 154 -5.81 8.53 -12.09
C SER A 154 -5.88 9.87 -11.33
N SER A 155 -5.79 9.83 -10.00
CA SER A 155 -5.66 11.03 -9.17
C SER A 155 -4.43 11.89 -9.55
N ARG A 156 -3.26 11.27 -9.76
CA ARG A 156 -2.05 12.00 -10.21
C ARG A 156 -2.19 12.60 -11.60
N GLN A 157 -2.89 11.91 -12.49
CA GLN A 157 -3.20 12.44 -13.82
C GLN A 157 -4.12 13.65 -13.72
N ALA A 158 -5.19 13.55 -12.93
CA ALA A 158 -6.12 14.65 -12.70
C ALA A 158 -5.41 15.88 -12.11
N TYR A 159 -4.48 15.71 -11.17
CA TYR A 159 -3.67 16.82 -10.67
C TYR A 159 -2.85 17.52 -11.78
N ASN A 160 -2.24 16.76 -12.68
CA ASN A 160 -1.45 17.33 -13.78
C ASN A 160 -2.31 17.95 -14.88
N GLU A 161 -3.49 17.38 -15.16
CA GLU A 161 -4.48 17.97 -16.05
C GLU A 161 -5.00 19.29 -15.48
N GLY A 162 -5.28 19.35 -14.18
CA GLY A 162 -5.71 20.58 -13.50
C GLY A 162 -4.72 21.73 -13.69
N LYS A 163 -3.41 21.46 -13.57
CA LYS A 163 -2.35 22.43 -13.86
C LYS A 163 -2.36 22.87 -15.33
N SER A 164 -2.54 21.92 -16.26
CA SER A 164 -2.59 22.22 -17.70
C SER A 164 -3.81 23.09 -18.05
N TRP A 165 -4.95 22.86 -17.40
CA TRP A 165 -6.14 23.68 -17.57
C TRP A 165 -5.99 25.09 -16.98
N ILE A 166 -5.25 25.24 -15.87
CA ILE A 166 -4.87 26.58 -15.36
C ILE A 166 -4.07 27.36 -16.42
N GLU A 167 -3.07 26.73 -17.05
CA GLU A 167 -2.27 27.37 -18.11
C GLU A 167 -3.14 27.79 -19.31
N ALA A 168 -4.16 27.00 -19.63
CA ALA A 168 -5.15 27.30 -20.66
C ALA A 168 -6.24 28.31 -20.21
N LYS A 169 -6.27 28.71 -18.93
CA LYS A 169 -7.33 29.52 -18.29
C LYS A 169 -8.73 28.89 -18.37
N GLU A 170 -8.78 27.57 -18.45
CA GLU A 170 -10.01 26.78 -18.48
C GLU A 170 -10.42 26.43 -17.04
N TRP A 171 -10.98 27.40 -16.32
CA TRP A 171 -11.20 27.31 -14.87
C TRP A 171 -12.10 26.15 -14.43
N ASP A 172 -13.19 25.90 -15.17
CA ASP A 172 -14.14 24.83 -14.82
C ASP A 172 -13.51 23.44 -15.00
N ASN A 173 -12.73 23.25 -16.08
CA ASN A 173 -11.98 22.02 -16.30
C ASN A 173 -10.88 21.84 -15.26
N ALA A 174 -10.15 22.91 -14.92
CA ALA A 174 -9.15 22.88 -13.87
C ALA A 174 -9.76 22.46 -12.53
N LYS A 175 -10.90 23.07 -12.16
CA LYS A 175 -11.64 22.75 -10.93
C LYS A 175 -12.05 21.28 -10.90
N ALA A 176 -12.69 20.79 -11.96
CA ALA A 176 -13.12 19.39 -12.05
C ALA A 176 -11.93 18.42 -11.92
N SER A 177 -10.80 18.73 -12.55
CA SER A 177 -9.57 17.94 -12.44
C SER A 177 -8.99 17.93 -11.02
N PHE A 178 -8.94 19.07 -10.31
CA PHE A 178 -8.44 19.10 -8.93
C PHE A 178 -9.40 18.47 -7.93
N GLU A 179 -10.72 18.54 -8.15
CA GLU A 179 -11.73 17.85 -7.33
C GLU A 179 -11.63 16.32 -7.44
N ALA A 180 -11.10 15.79 -8.56
CA ALA A 180 -10.87 14.37 -8.75
C ALA A 180 -9.60 13.84 -8.06
N VAL A 181 -8.77 14.71 -7.47
CA VAL A 181 -7.58 14.31 -6.71
C VAL A 181 -7.99 13.70 -5.37
N LEU A 182 -7.49 12.50 -5.08
CA LEU A 182 -7.88 11.72 -3.91
C LEU A 182 -7.10 12.12 -2.66
N PRO A 183 -7.68 12.02 -1.44
CA PRO A 183 -6.97 12.30 -0.18
C PRO A 183 -5.72 11.46 0.07
N LEU A 184 -5.60 10.29 -0.57
CA LEU A 184 -4.43 9.42 -0.46
C LEU A 184 -3.25 9.90 -1.32
N ASP A 185 -3.51 10.76 -2.31
CA ASP A 185 -2.51 11.30 -3.21
C ASP A 185 -1.64 12.34 -2.47
N PRO A 186 -0.31 12.24 -2.54
CA PRO A 186 0.59 13.27 -2.01
C PRO A 186 0.27 14.69 -2.52
N ASN A 187 -0.37 14.82 -3.67
CA ASN A 187 -0.75 16.10 -4.26
C ASN A 187 -2.08 16.69 -3.74
N TYR A 188 -2.79 15.99 -2.84
CA TYR A 188 -4.13 16.40 -2.40
C TYR A 188 -4.17 17.80 -1.78
N ASP A 189 -3.26 18.10 -0.85
CA ASP A 189 -3.20 19.41 -0.20
C ASP A 189 -2.89 20.53 -1.21
N PHE A 190 -2.08 20.24 -2.24
CA PHE A 190 -1.82 21.18 -3.33
C PHE A 190 -3.06 21.38 -4.20
N ALA A 191 -3.80 20.32 -4.51
CA ALA A 191 -5.06 20.40 -5.25
C ALA A 191 -6.08 21.30 -4.54
N LEU A 192 -6.22 21.17 -3.21
CA LEU A 192 -7.10 22.06 -2.41
C LEU A 192 -6.69 23.53 -2.52
N ARG A 193 -5.38 23.83 -2.46
CA ARG A 193 -4.87 25.20 -2.63
C ARG A 193 -5.12 25.74 -4.04
N TYR A 194 -5.03 24.88 -5.07
CA TYR A 194 -5.39 25.27 -6.43
C TYR A 194 -6.88 25.57 -6.56
N LEU A 195 -7.76 24.77 -5.95
CA LEU A 195 -9.21 25.03 -5.96
C LEU A 195 -9.55 26.41 -5.37
N GLU A 196 -8.95 26.75 -4.22
CA GLU A 196 -9.11 28.09 -3.62
C GLU A 196 -8.58 29.20 -4.54
N SER A 197 -7.49 28.94 -5.26
CA SER A 197 -6.86 29.92 -6.14
C SER A 197 -7.65 30.13 -7.43
N ILE A 198 -8.20 29.05 -8.02
CA ILE A 198 -9.04 29.10 -9.22
C ILE A 198 -10.24 30.01 -8.99
N GLN A 199 -10.92 29.88 -7.86
CA GLN A 199 -12.04 30.76 -7.53
C GLN A 199 -11.63 32.24 -7.54
N ARG A 200 -10.49 32.57 -6.94
CA ARG A 200 -9.97 33.95 -6.94
C ARG A 200 -9.61 34.45 -8.33
N TRP A 201 -8.93 33.63 -9.13
CA TRP A 201 -8.55 34.00 -10.50
C TRP A 201 -9.76 34.21 -11.40
N GLN A 202 -10.77 33.33 -11.30
CA GLN A 202 -12.01 33.45 -12.06
C GLN A 202 -12.77 34.74 -11.71
N LEU A 203 -12.88 35.06 -10.41
CA LEU A 203 -13.49 36.32 -9.95
C LEU A 203 -12.74 37.55 -10.44
N GLN A 204 -11.40 37.48 -10.49
CA GLN A 204 -10.57 38.57 -10.98
C GLN A 204 -10.75 38.80 -12.50
N GLU A 205 -10.80 37.73 -13.30
CA GLU A 205 -11.02 37.84 -14.74
C GLU A 205 -12.41 38.40 -15.05
N ILE A 206 -13.43 37.96 -14.31
CA ILE A 206 -14.79 38.51 -14.37
C ILE A 206 -14.77 40.01 -14.04
N GLY A 207 -14.09 40.40 -12.95
CA GLY A 207 -13.95 41.79 -12.56
C GLY A 207 -13.29 42.63 -13.65
N ALA A 208 -12.13 42.19 -14.17
CA ALA A 208 -11.40 42.90 -15.22
C ALA A 208 -12.25 43.08 -16.50
N LYS A 209 -12.94 42.03 -16.94
CA LYS A 209 -13.81 42.09 -18.12
C LYS A 209 -15.03 42.99 -17.90
N ALA A 210 -15.57 43.03 -16.69
CA ALA A 210 -16.62 43.98 -16.35
C ALA A 210 -16.11 45.43 -16.44
N LEU A 211 -14.88 45.72 -16.00
CA LEU A 211 -14.26 47.04 -16.15
C LEU A 211 -14.08 47.41 -17.62
N ASP A 212 -13.61 46.48 -18.46
CA ASP A 212 -13.45 46.73 -19.89
C ASP A 212 -14.78 47.15 -20.54
N TYR A 213 -15.91 46.55 -20.11
CA TYR A 213 -17.24 46.98 -20.56
C TYR A 213 -17.64 48.35 -20.00
N LEU A 214 -17.25 48.69 -18.76
CA LEU A 214 -17.50 50.02 -18.19
C LEU A 214 -16.72 51.13 -18.89
N GLU A 215 -15.46 50.87 -19.26
CA GLU A 215 -14.67 51.80 -20.08
C GLU A 215 -15.33 52.05 -21.44
N GLN A 216 -16.10 51.08 -21.95
CA GLN A 216 -16.89 51.19 -23.18
C GLN A 216 -18.32 51.71 -22.97
N GLU A 217 -18.66 52.12 -21.74
CA GLU A 217 -20.01 52.54 -21.32
C GLU A 217 -21.10 51.47 -21.57
N ASP A 218 -20.72 50.20 -21.76
CA ASP A 218 -21.62 49.07 -21.95
C ASP A 218 -22.05 48.51 -20.58
N TYR A 219 -22.86 49.28 -19.87
CA TYR A 219 -23.30 48.98 -18.52
C TYR A 219 -24.07 47.64 -18.43
N GLU A 220 -24.83 47.28 -19.46
CA GLU A 220 -25.59 46.02 -19.49
C GLU A 220 -24.64 44.82 -19.49
N LYS A 221 -23.62 44.81 -20.36
CA LYS A 221 -22.63 43.73 -20.37
C LYS A 221 -21.78 43.70 -19.12
N ALA A 222 -21.41 44.87 -18.56
CA ALA A 222 -20.67 44.95 -17.31
C ALA A 222 -21.46 44.30 -16.15
N VAL A 223 -22.74 44.65 -15.98
CA VAL A 223 -23.61 44.06 -14.94
C VAL A 223 -23.78 42.56 -15.14
N ASN A 224 -24.00 42.11 -16.38
CA ASN A 224 -24.14 40.69 -16.69
C ASN A 224 -22.87 39.89 -16.33
N GLU A 225 -21.68 40.44 -16.59
CA GLU A 225 -20.43 39.78 -16.23
C GLU A 225 -20.24 39.74 -14.70
N ILE A 226 -20.51 40.85 -13.99
CA ILE A 226 -20.47 40.91 -12.53
C ILE A 226 -21.43 39.90 -11.89
N MET A 227 -22.62 39.74 -12.45
CA MET A 227 -23.59 38.76 -11.97
C MET A 227 -23.04 37.33 -12.00
N LYS A 228 -22.32 36.94 -13.06
CA LYS A 228 -21.65 35.63 -13.10
C LYS A 228 -20.65 35.46 -11.96
N GLY A 229 -19.90 36.51 -11.62
CA GLY A 229 -18.97 36.46 -10.50
C GLY A 229 -19.68 36.36 -9.15
N LEU A 230 -20.82 37.04 -8.99
CA LEU A 230 -21.64 36.94 -7.79
C LEU A 230 -22.39 35.60 -7.67
N GLU A 231 -22.54 34.83 -8.76
CA GLU A 231 -22.99 33.43 -8.68
C GLU A 231 -21.91 32.54 -8.05
N ILE A 232 -20.63 32.86 -8.24
CA ILE A 232 -19.48 32.13 -7.68
C ILE A 232 -19.25 32.54 -6.21
N ASP A 233 -19.27 33.84 -5.92
CA ASP A 233 -19.16 34.39 -4.57
C ASP A 233 -20.17 35.53 -4.39
N PRO A 234 -21.36 35.24 -3.81
CA PRO A 234 -22.41 36.24 -3.60
C PRO A 234 -22.01 37.39 -2.65
N THR A 235 -20.94 37.19 -1.87
CA THR A 235 -20.45 38.15 -0.88
C THR A 235 -19.21 38.91 -1.34
N ASN A 236 -18.80 38.74 -2.60
CA ASN A 236 -17.61 39.40 -3.12
C ASN A 236 -17.75 40.92 -3.09
N GLU A 237 -17.09 41.57 -2.12
CA GLU A 237 -17.21 43.02 -1.89
C GLU A 237 -16.81 43.83 -3.13
N THR A 238 -15.81 43.39 -3.87
CA THR A 238 -15.33 44.10 -5.07
C THR A 238 -16.40 44.11 -6.15
N LEU A 239 -16.97 42.96 -6.49
CA LEU A 239 -18.04 42.84 -7.47
C LEU A 239 -19.32 43.55 -7.03
N LEU A 240 -19.67 43.49 -5.75
CA LEU A 240 -20.80 44.23 -5.19
C LEU A 240 -20.61 45.74 -5.31
N ASN A 241 -19.41 46.25 -5.00
CA ASN A 241 -19.09 47.67 -5.14
C ASN A 241 -19.17 48.14 -6.59
N ILE A 242 -18.63 47.35 -7.55
CA ILE A 242 -18.74 47.69 -8.97
C ILE A 242 -20.22 47.72 -9.39
N LYS A 243 -21.01 46.73 -9.01
CA LYS A 243 -22.45 46.68 -9.31
C LYS A 243 -23.19 47.91 -8.78
N GLN A 244 -22.95 48.30 -7.53
CA GLN A 244 -23.55 49.49 -6.93
C GLN A 244 -23.15 50.76 -7.70
N THR A 245 -21.88 50.87 -8.06
CA THR A 245 -21.35 52.01 -8.82
C THR A 245 -22.06 52.17 -10.18
N ILE A 246 -22.33 51.06 -10.87
CA ILE A 246 -23.10 51.07 -12.13
C ILE A 246 -24.54 51.52 -11.90
N GLN A 247 -25.18 50.99 -10.85
CA GLN A 247 -26.56 51.35 -10.51
C GLN A 247 -26.70 52.85 -10.21
N ASP A 248 -25.74 53.42 -9.48
CA ASP A 248 -25.72 54.85 -9.17
C ASP A 248 -25.56 55.69 -10.44
N ALA A 249 -24.65 55.30 -11.34
CA ALA A 249 -24.45 55.98 -12.62
C ALA A 249 -25.72 55.98 -13.50
N LEU A 250 -26.44 54.85 -13.58
CA LEU A 250 -27.69 54.74 -14.33
C LEU A 250 -28.84 55.56 -13.74
N ASN A 251 -28.83 55.79 -12.42
CA ASN A 251 -29.85 56.55 -11.71
C ASN A 251 -29.53 58.06 -11.63
N THR A 252 -28.33 58.47 -12.01
CA THR A 252 -27.94 59.88 -12.02
C THR A 252 -28.34 60.51 -13.35
N PRO A 253 -29.24 61.51 -13.38
CA PRO A 253 -29.62 62.17 -14.64
C PRO A 253 -28.39 62.84 -15.28
N PRO A 254 -28.29 62.88 -16.62
CA PRO A 254 -27.15 63.49 -17.29
C PRO A 254 -27.01 64.94 -16.83
N VAL A 255 -25.85 65.28 -16.28
CA VAL A 255 -25.51 66.65 -15.95
C VAL A 255 -25.50 67.43 -17.26
N ILE A 256 -26.41 68.40 -17.39
CA ILE A 256 -26.36 69.37 -18.49
C ILE A 256 -25.16 70.27 -18.20
N GLU A 257 -23.97 69.89 -18.66
CA GLU A 257 -22.75 70.68 -18.46
C GLU A 257 -22.75 71.91 -19.38
N GLU A 258 -22.76 73.11 -18.77
CA GLU A 258 -22.15 74.29 -19.37
C GLU A 258 -20.62 74.09 -19.35
N ALA A 259 -19.99 74.10 -20.53
CA ALA A 259 -18.57 73.77 -20.76
C ALA A 259 -17.55 74.75 -20.11
N PRO A 260 -16.23 74.46 -20.11
CA PRO A 260 -15.53 73.22 -19.77
C PRO A 260 -14.44 73.45 -18.69
N GLN A 261 -14.31 72.55 -17.72
CA GLN A 261 -13.13 72.40 -16.86
C GLN A 261 -12.87 70.88 -16.78
N GLU A 262 -11.66 70.44 -17.15
CA GLU A 262 -11.11 69.07 -17.11
C GLU A 262 -12.11 67.91 -17.02
N GLN A 263 -12.21 67.10 -18.09
CA GLN A 263 -13.02 65.88 -18.10
C GLN A 263 -12.80 65.09 -16.80
N PRO A 264 -13.81 64.93 -15.94
CA PRO A 264 -13.66 64.11 -14.74
C PRO A 264 -13.30 62.69 -15.20
N LYS A 265 -12.35 62.07 -14.49
CA LYS A 265 -11.96 60.67 -14.74
C LYS A 265 -13.21 59.84 -14.97
N GLY A 266 -13.26 59.12 -16.09
CA GLY A 266 -14.40 58.26 -16.40
C GLY A 266 -14.62 57.27 -15.25
N LEU A 267 -15.86 56.87 -15.01
CA LEU A 267 -16.20 55.91 -13.96
C LEU A 267 -15.31 54.64 -14.03
N GLY A 268 -14.97 54.21 -15.25
CA GLY A 268 -13.99 53.16 -15.51
C GLY A 268 -12.59 53.43 -14.93
N GLU A 269 -12.05 54.64 -15.09
CA GLU A 269 -10.73 55.03 -14.54
C GLU A 269 -10.73 55.08 -13.01
N MET A 270 -11.81 55.54 -12.38
CA MET A 270 -11.90 55.58 -10.91
C MET A 270 -11.93 54.17 -10.31
N ILE A 271 -12.56 53.21 -10.99
CA ILE A 271 -12.64 51.81 -10.53
C ILE A 271 -11.34 51.06 -10.84
N LYS A 272 -10.69 51.35 -11.98
CA LYS A 272 -9.41 50.77 -12.39
C LYS A 272 -8.29 50.99 -11.37
N ASP A 273 -8.17 52.22 -10.85
CA ASP A 273 -7.17 52.55 -9.83
C ASP A 273 -7.33 51.71 -8.54
N GLY A 274 -8.56 51.31 -8.19
CA GLY A 274 -8.86 50.47 -7.03
C GLY A 274 -8.53 48.98 -7.23
N LEU A 275 -8.70 48.46 -8.45
CA LEU A 275 -8.46 47.05 -8.80
C LEU A 275 -7.01 46.75 -9.18
N GLN A 276 -6.27 47.72 -9.71
CA GLN A 276 -4.86 47.55 -10.08
C GLN A 276 -3.98 47.25 -8.84
N ALA A 277 -4.32 47.82 -7.68
CA ALA A 277 -3.72 47.49 -6.39
C ALA A 277 -3.91 46.01 -5.97
N VAL A 278 -4.97 45.35 -6.46
CA VAL A 278 -5.23 43.92 -6.22
C VAL A 278 -4.49 43.05 -7.25
N GLY A 279 -4.43 43.51 -8.51
CA GLY A 279 -3.77 42.81 -9.62
C GLY A 279 -2.24 42.75 -9.51
N ASP A 280 -1.58 43.79 -8.99
CA ASP A 280 -0.12 43.85 -8.86
C ASP A 280 0.42 42.84 -7.84
N GLY A 281 -0.37 42.48 -6.82
CA GLY A 281 -0.03 41.39 -5.89
C GLY A 281 0.05 40.02 -6.56
N ILE A 282 -0.72 39.80 -7.63
CA ILE A 282 -0.85 38.49 -8.30
C ILE A 282 0.29 38.25 -9.29
N LYS A 283 0.72 39.29 -10.01
CA LYS A 283 1.90 39.22 -10.89
C LYS A 283 3.16 38.81 -10.11
N SER A 284 3.33 39.39 -8.91
CA SER A 284 4.45 39.03 -8.01
C SER A 284 4.40 37.59 -7.48
N PHE A 285 3.21 36.97 -7.43
CA PHE A 285 3.04 35.58 -6.98
C PHE A 285 3.37 34.57 -8.09
N PHE A 286 3.02 34.87 -9.34
CA PHE A 286 3.42 34.06 -10.51
C PHE A 286 4.90 34.25 -10.88
N ASP A 287 5.47 35.43 -10.64
CA ASP A 287 6.91 35.69 -10.81
C ASP A 287 7.76 35.18 -9.62
N GLY A 288 7.10 34.80 -8.52
CA GLY A 288 7.73 34.21 -7.34
C GLY A 288 7.95 32.72 -7.52
N SER A 289 9.21 32.28 -7.44
CA SER A 289 9.71 30.91 -7.56
C SER A 289 9.24 29.96 -6.43
N TRP A 290 7.94 29.88 -6.18
CA TRP A 290 7.33 28.96 -5.20
C TRP A 290 6.78 27.68 -5.85
N LEU A 291 6.88 27.57 -7.19
CA LEU A 291 6.54 26.37 -7.95
C LEU A 291 7.71 25.37 -8.06
N GLU A 292 8.88 25.73 -7.53
CA GLU A 292 10.06 24.84 -7.43
C GLU A 292 10.38 24.57 -5.96
N ASN A 293 9.69 23.59 -5.36
CA ASN A 293 10.22 22.68 -4.33
C ASN A 293 9.15 21.67 -3.88
#